data_AF-A0A5C1WLQ7-F1
#
_entry.id   AF-A0A5C1WLQ7-F1
#
_cell.length_a   1.000
_cell.length_b   1.000
_cell.length_c   1.000
_cell.angle_alpha   90.00
_cell.angle_beta   90.00
_cell.angle_gamma   90.00
#
_symmetry.space_group_name_H-M   'P 1'
#
loop_
_entity.id
_entity.type
_entity.pdbx_description
1 polymer ?
#
loop_
_entity_poly.entity_id
_entity_poly.type
_entity_poly.pdbx_seq_one_letter_code
_entity_poly.pdbx_strand_id
1 'polypeptide(L)'
;MKRLAFSIVALTALHALPAHAIDCKKASTSIERRICADKPLRQADAAMGAAYARILKASQDPEIRAMLIESQKHWLARRDLRLDQEDETEGADDSGEEAPKNNLLKAIEARTSDLAEFSKADAKLPRLIEIALKQRRFNAQFTGGPFAGYSADCDFLPSGNDQIYTCLGTRTYQNKDRVCSVTTDFATNALYTTQTVAEVADDKLKTVATCGDENGNSPCPDGQPSADRRWTLQPAATANASGTNTPSPKISADLGEDEDSPWLRACLIDKSYPLADPASDGSRK
;
A
#
# COMPACT_ATOMS: atom_id res chain seq x y z
N MET A 1 22.92 -46.90 29.37
CA MET A 1 22.22 -46.49 28.13
C MET A 1 21.68 -45.08 28.31
N LYS A 2 22.37 -44.05 27.78
CA LYS A 2 21.86 -42.66 27.71
C LYS A 2 22.27 -42.10 26.35
N ARG A 3 21.31 -42.00 25.43
CA ARG A 3 21.51 -41.38 24.11
C ARG A 3 21.26 -39.89 24.28
N LEU A 4 22.30 -39.07 24.14
CA LEU A 4 22.17 -37.62 23.95
C LEU A 4 21.74 -37.39 22.50
N ALA A 5 20.50 -36.94 22.30
CA ALA A 5 20.04 -36.42 21.03
C ALA A 5 20.37 -34.92 20.98
N PHE A 6 21.35 -34.55 20.16
CA PHE A 6 21.59 -33.15 19.78
C PHE A 6 20.57 -32.76 18.71
N SER A 7 19.56 -31.98 19.09
CA SER A 7 18.66 -31.34 18.13
C SER A 7 19.38 -30.19 17.45
N ILE A 8 19.63 -30.33 16.14
CA ILE A 8 20.11 -29.26 15.26
C ILE A 8 18.91 -28.34 14.98
N VAL A 9 18.91 -27.16 15.59
CA VAL A 9 18.00 -26.07 15.19
C VAL A 9 18.58 -25.46 13.91
N ALA A 10 18.04 -25.87 12.77
CA ALA A 10 18.35 -25.26 11.48
C ALA A 10 17.72 -23.85 11.46
N LEU A 11 18.56 -22.83 11.67
CA LEU A 11 18.18 -21.43 11.53
C LEU A 11 18.09 -21.12 10.03
N THR A 12 16.90 -21.25 9.45
CA THR A 12 16.61 -20.82 8.08
C THR A 12 16.62 -19.30 8.03
N ALA A 13 17.80 -18.72 7.75
CA ALA A 13 17.90 -17.35 7.31
C ALA A 13 17.15 -17.21 5.98
N LEU A 14 15.97 -16.56 6.02
CA LEU A 14 15.33 -16.02 4.83
C LEU A 14 16.30 -14.99 4.22
N HIS A 15 17.13 -15.45 3.29
CA HIS A 15 17.89 -14.55 2.45
C HIS A 15 16.88 -13.88 1.53
N ALA A 16 16.53 -12.63 1.84
CA ALA A 16 15.85 -11.76 0.89
C ALA A 16 16.75 -11.68 -0.35
N LEU A 17 16.39 -12.45 -1.39
CA LEU A 17 17.13 -12.41 -2.64
C LEU A 17 17.05 -10.96 -3.16
N PRO A 18 18.18 -10.30 -3.41
CA PRO A 18 18.15 -9.03 -4.12
C PRO A 18 17.37 -9.25 -5.42
N ALA A 19 16.36 -8.43 -5.69
CA ALA A 19 15.72 -8.33 -7.00
C ALA A 19 16.75 -7.76 -7.99
N HIS A 20 17.71 -8.61 -8.36
CA HIS A 20 18.55 -8.42 -9.52
C HIS A 20 17.69 -8.62 -10.77
N ALA A 21 18.16 -8.08 -11.90
CA ALA A 21 17.61 -8.39 -13.21
C ALA A 21 17.46 -9.91 -13.38
N ILE A 22 16.45 -10.34 -14.14
CA ILE A 22 16.15 -11.74 -14.39
C ILE A 22 17.39 -12.44 -14.97
N ASP A 23 17.78 -13.56 -14.33
CA ASP A 23 18.80 -14.44 -14.88
C ASP A 23 18.18 -15.27 -16.00
N CYS A 24 18.36 -14.83 -17.25
CA CYS A 24 17.74 -15.47 -18.41
C CYS A 24 18.14 -16.93 -18.63
N LYS A 25 19.21 -17.43 -17.97
CA LYS A 25 19.55 -18.86 -17.99
C LYS A 25 18.68 -19.70 -17.06
N LYS A 26 18.01 -19.05 -16.11
CA LYS A 26 17.15 -19.66 -15.07
C LYS A 26 15.69 -19.24 -15.21
N ALA A 27 15.35 -18.48 -16.25
CA ALA A 27 13.97 -18.06 -16.54
C ALA A 27 13.03 -19.27 -16.56
N SER A 28 12.04 -19.24 -15.69
CA SER A 28 11.16 -20.35 -15.35
C SER A 28 9.68 -20.00 -15.51
N THR A 29 9.30 -18.73 -15.34
CA THR A 29 7.94 -18.25 -15.60
C THR A 29 7.76 -17.82 -17.06
N SER A 30 6.51 -17.72 -17.53
CA SER A 30 6.17 -17.24 -18.87
C SER A 30 6.62 -15.80 -19.07
N ILE A 31 6.31 -14.89 -18.13
CA ILE A 31 6.87 -13.54 -18.11
C ILE A 31 8.40 -13.54 -18.18
N GLU A 32 9.11 -14.33 -17.37
CA GLU A 32 10.57 -14.34 -17.38
C GLU A 32 11.11 -14.76 -18.75
N ARG A 33 10.51 -15.77 -19.38
CA ARG A 33 10.86 -16.18 -20.74
C ARG A 33 10.57 -15.08 -21.76
N ARG A 34 9.42 -14.39 -21.66
CA ARG A 34 9.03 -13.28 -22.54
C ARG A 34 10.03 -12.12 -22.43
N ILE A 35 10.35 -11.71 -21.20
CA ILE A 35 11.38 -10.69 -20.92
C ILE A 35 12.70 -11.13 -21.54
N CYS A 36 13.11 -12.38 -21.34
CA CYS A 36 14.39 -12.87 -21.82
C CYS A 36 14.48 -13.08 -23.34
N ALA A 37 13.36 -13.29 -24.03
CA ALA A 37 13.31 -13.40 -25.48
C ALA A 37 13.42 -12.03 -26.17
N ASP A 38 12.95 -10.97 -25.53
CA ASP A 38 12.85 -9.63 -26.13
C ASP A 38 13.94 -8.65 -25.63
N LYS A 39 14.68 -8.03 -26.56
CA LYS A 39 15.80 -7.15 -26.19
C LYS A 39 15.36 -5.89 -25.42
N PRO A 40 14.35 -5.12 -25.85
CA PRO A 40 13.79 -4.01 -25.07
C PRO A 40 13.38 -4.42 -23.65
N LEU A 41 12.61 -5.50 -23.49
CA LEU A 41 12.18 -5.97 -22.17
C LEU A 41 13.36 -6.34 -21.27
N ARG A 42 14.38 -7.05 -21.78
CA ARG A 42 15.61 -7.33 -21.00
C ARG A 42 16.30 -6.05 -20.53
N GLN A 43 16.35 -5.02 -21.39
CA GLN A 43 17.01 -3.75 -21.04
C GLN A 43 16.22 -3.00 -19.97
N ALA A 44 14.90 -2.98 -20.07
CA ALA A 44 14.03 -2.38 -19.06
C ALA A 44 14.13 -3.10 -17.71
N ASP A 45 14.10 -4.44 -17.70
CA ASP A 45 14.25 -5.23 -16.46
C ASP A 45 15.62 -5.01 -15.81
N ALA A 46 16.70 -4.94 -16.61
CA ALA A 46 18.02 -4.60 -16.10
C ALA A 46 18.08 -3.18 -15.49
N ALA A 47 17.42 -2.21 -16.11
CA ALA A 47 17.34 -0.85 -15.58
C ALA A 47 16.56 -0.80 -14.26
N MET A 48 15.42 -1.50 -14.17
CA MET A 48 14.64 -1.63 -12.94
C MET A 48 15.46 -2.26 -11.81
N GLY A 49 16.14 -3.37 -12.09
CA GLY A 49 17.00 -4.04 -11.11
C GLY A 49 18.16 -3.15 -10.61
N ALA A 50 18.72 -2.32 -11.50
CA ALA A 50 19.74 -1.34 -11.11
C ALA A 50 19.17 -0.21 -10.24
N ALA A 51 17.98 0.30 -10.55
CA ALA A 51 17.28 1.30 -9.72
C ALA A 51 16.96 0.74 -8.33
N TYR A 52 16.43 -0.49 -8.28
CA TYR A 52 16.14 -1.19 -7.04
C TYR A 52 17.40 -1.39 -6.17
N ALA A 53 18.50 -1.86 -6.76
CA ALA A 53 19.77 -2.03 -6.04
C ALA A 53 20.28 -0.68 -5.49
N ARG A 54 20.10 0.42 -6.22
CA ARG A 54 20.51 1.76 -5.81
C ARG A 54 19.70 2.25 -4.61
N ILE A 55 18.37 2.16 -4.64
CA ILE A 55 17.53 2.63 -3.52
C ILE A 55 17.76 1.76 -2.27
N LEU A 56 17.94 0.45 -2.44
CA LEU A 56 18.33 -0.43 -1.33
C LEU A 56 19.69 -0.05 -0.72
N LYS A 57 20.66 0.39 -1.52
CA LYS A 57 21.96 0.87 -1.03
C LYS A 57 21.87 2.22 -0.33
N ALA A 58 20.96 3.09 -0.77
CA ALA A 58 20.70 4.38 -0.14
C ALA A 58 20.03 4.22 1.24
N SER A 59 19.25 3.15 1.44
CA SER A 59 18.64 2.83 2.72
C SER A 59 19.60 2.10 3.66
N GLN A 60 20.10 2.79 4.69
CA GLN A 60 20.86 2.19 5.79
C GLN A 60 19.95 1.68 6.93
N ASP A 61 18.68 2.06 6.91
CA ASP A 61 17.71 1.70 7.94
C ASP A 61 17.10 0.32 7.65
N PRO A 62 17.18 -0.66 8.57
CA PRO A 62 16.69 -2.01 8.35
C PRO A 62 15.19 -2.11 8.07
N GLU A 63 14.35 -1.29 8.72
CA GLU A 63 12.89 -1.35 8.56
C GLU A 63 12.46 -0.66 7.26
N ILE A 64 13.07 0.48 6.90
CA ILE A 64 12.85 1.09 5.57
C ILE A 64 13.33 0.15 4.46
N ARG A 65 14.49 -0.50 4.66
CA ARG A 65 14.99 -1.51 3.72
C ARG A 65 14.02 -2.68 3.57
N ALA A 66 13.46 -3.20 4.66
CA ALA A 66 12.45 -4.26 4.61
C ALA A 66 11.19 -3.81 3.87
N MET A 67 10.69 -2.60 4.14
CA MET A 67 9.55 -2.01 3.44
C MET A 67 9.78 -1.92 1.92
N LEU A 68 10.96 -1.48 1.47
CA LEU A 68 11.32 -1.43 0.04
C LEU A 68 11.36 -2.83 -0.60
N ILE A 69 11.85 -3.83 0.15
CA ILE A 69 11.88 -5.23 -0.32
C ILE A 69 10.45 -5.75 -0.52
N GLU A 70 9.56 -5.53 0.45
CA GLU A 70 8.17 -6.00 0.36
C GLU A 70 7.41 -5.28 -0.76
N SER A 71 7.58 -3.96 -0.92
CA SER A 71 6.99 -3.20 -2.05
C SER A 71 7.43 -3.78 -3.41
N GLN A 72 8.72 -4.11 -3.57
CA GLN A 72 9.18 -4.71 -4.82
C GLN A 72 8.63 -6.13 -5.05
N LYS A 73 8.47 -6.93 -3.98
CA LYS A 73 7.83 -8.25 -4.08
C LYS A 73 6.36 -8.15 -4.48
N HIS A 74 5.61 -7.23 -3.89
CA HIS A 74 4.21 -6.99 -4.26
C HIS A 74 4.09 -6.63 -5.73
N TRP A 75 4.95 -5.71 -6.21
CA TRP A 75 4.96 -5.32 -7.61
C TRP A 75 5.26 -6.51 -8.54
N LEU A 76 6.30 -7.31 -8.24
CA LEU A 76 6.66 -8.48 -9.04
C LEU A 76 5.54 -9.52 -9.07
N ALA A 77 4.92 -9.80 -7.92
CA ALA A 77 3.81 -10.75 -7.83
C ALA A 77 2.60 -10.30 -8.66
N ARG A 78 2.26 -9.01 -8.64
CA ARG A 78 1.14 -8.46 -9.43
C ARG A 78 1.45 -8.38 -10.91
N ARG A 79 2.69 -8.05 -11.28
CA ARG A 79 3.17 -8.13 -12.67
C ARG A 79 2.97 -9.54 -13.21
N ASP A 80 3.45 -10.54 -12.48
CA ASP A 80 3.38 -11.95 -12.86
C ASP A 80 1.94 -12.47 -12.87
N LEU A 81 1.04 -11.92 -12.04
CA LEU A 81 -0.37 -12.32 -12.06
C LEU A 81 -1.13 -11.70 -13.24
N ARG A 82 -0.94 -10.40 -13.50
CA ARG A 82 -1.79 -9.61 -14.42
C ARG A 82 -1.28 -9.60 -15.85
N LEU A 83 0.04 -9.51 -16.04
CA LEU A 83 0.65 -9.29 -17.35
C LEU A 83 1.15 -10.59 -18.01
N ASP A 84 1.03 -11.72 -17.29
CA ASP A 84 1.30 -13.06 -17.82
C ASP A 84 0.12 -13.55 -18.69
N GLN A 85 -1.10 -13.18 -18.29
CA GLN A 85 -2.38 -13.65 -18.86
C GLN A 85 -2.83 -12.90 -20.12
N GLU A 86 -2.18 -11.80 -20.50
CA GLU A 86 -2.54 -11.00 -21.68
C GLU A 86 -2.21 -11.71 -23.02
N ASP A 87 -1.74 -12.96 -22.99
CA ASP A 87 -1.59 -13.84 -24.16
C ASP A 87 -2.85 -14.71 -24.43
N GLU A 88 -3.79 -14.86 -23.48
CA GLU A 88 -4.87 -15.87 -23.57
C GLU A 88 -6.27 -15.31 -23.88
N THR A 89 -6.48 -13.99 -23.91
CA THR A 89 -7.78 -13.41 -24.26
C THR A 89 -8.03 -13.48 -25.77
N GLU A 90 -8.69 -14.55 -26.21
CA GLU A 90 -9.37 -14.65 -27.50
C GLU A 90 -10.46 -13.57 -27.59
N GLY A 91 -10.13 -12.47 -28.26
CA GLY A 91 -11.02 -11.38 -28.62
C GLY A 91 -10.39 -10.61 -29.76
N ALA A 92 -10.43 -11.20 -30.95
CA ALA A 92 -9.86 -10.67 -32.17
C ALA A 92 -10.53 -9.35 -32.58
N ASP A 93 -9.99 -8.24 -32.09
CA ASP A 93 -9.94 -6.99 -32.83
C ASP A 93 -8.45 -6.71 -33.14
N ASP A 94 -8.18 -6.19 -34.33
CA ASP A 94 -6.91 -6.09 -35.09
C ASP A 94 -5.75 -5.31 -34.42
N SER A 95 -5.54 -5.47 -33.11
CA SER A 95 -4.41 -4.94 -32.35
C SER A 95 -3.53 -6.12 -31.90
N GLY A 96 -2.62 -6.53 -32.78
CA GLY A 96 -1.79 -7.73 -32.68
C GLY A 96 -0.83 -7.79 -31.47
N GLU A 97 0.05 -8.81 -31.48
CA GLU A 97 1.11 -9.15 -30.51
C GLU A 97 1.89 -7.98 -29.86
N GLU A 98 1.85 -6.77 -30.42
CA GLU A 98 2.48 -5.57 -29.88
C GLU A 98 1.82 -5.02 -28.59
N ALA A 99 0.51 -5.19 -28.38
CA ALA A 99 -0.18 -4.59 -27.23
C ALA A 99 0.23 -5.22 -25.86
N PRO A 100 0.25 -6.56 -25.69
CA PRO A 100 0.69 -7.19 -24.43
C PRO A 100 2.16 -6.91 -24.10
N LYS A 101 3.01 -6.84 -25.14
CA LYS A 101 4.42 -6.47 -24.99
C LYS A 101 4.58 -5.02 -24.51
N ASN A 102 3.79 -4.10 -25.07
CA ASN A 102 3.83 -2.69 -24.69
C ASN A 102 3.38 -2.47 -23.24
N ASN A 103 2.38 -3.22 -22.76
CA ASN A 103 1.93 -3.13 -21.36
C ASN A 103 3.00 -3.57 -20.38
N LEU A 104 3.65 -4.71 -20.63
CA LEU A 104 4.75 -5.20 -19.77
C LEU A 104 5.94 -4.24 -19.78
N LEU A 105 6.33 -3.72 -20.94
CA LEU A 105 7.42 -2.74 -21.04
C LEU A 105 7.09 -1.46 -20.25
N LYS A 106 5.91 -0.87 -20.49
CA LYS A 106 5.43 0.32 -19.77
C LYS A 106 5.40 0.09 -18.26
N ALA A 107 4.93 -1.06 -17.80
CA ALA A 107 4.90 -1.40 -16.39
C ALA A 107 6.31 -1.42 -15.76
N ILE A 108 7.28 -2.06 -16.43
CA ILE A 108 8.68 -2.12 -15.96
C ILE A 108 9.30 -0.71 -15.96
N GLU A 109 9.05 0.09 -16.98
CA GLU A 109 9.56 1.47 -17.09
C GLU A 109 8.96 2.37 -16.00
N ALA A 110 7.66 2.29 -15.76
CA ALA A 110 6.97 3.02 -14.70
C ALA A 110 7.56 2.67 -13.33
N ARG A 111 7.71 1.37 -13.03
CA ARG A 111 8.33 0.94 -11.76
C ARG A 111 9.79 1.40 -11.64
N THR A 112 10.53 1.40 -12.74
CA THR A 112 11.91 1.94 -12.77
C THR A 112 11.92 3.42 -12.40
N SER A 113 10.94 4.20 -12.91
CA SER A 113 10.77 5.60 -12.56
C SER A 113 10.48 5.78 -11.06
N ASP A 114 9.53 5.03 -10.50
CA ASP A 114 9.18 5.10 -9.07
C ASP A 114 10.40 4.80 -8.17
N LEU A 115 11.17 3.76 -8.51
CA LEU A 115 12.37 3.35 -7.77
C LEU A 115 13.52 4.36 -7.90
N ALA A 116 13.55 5.13 -8.99
CA ALA A 116 14.59 6.11 -9.28
C ALA A 116 14.19 7.54 -8.88
N GLU A 117 12.93 7.78 -8.49
CA GLU A 117 12.45 9.10 -8.12
C GLU A 117 13.10 9.60 -6.83
N PHE A 118 13.48 10.88 -6.82
CA PHE A 118 14.00 11.58 -5.66
C PHE A 118 12.97 12.58 -5.13
N SER A 119 13.05 12.88 -3.84
CA SER A 119 12.22 13.90 -3.19
C SER A 119 12.36 15.24 -3.90
N LYS A 120 11.23 15.94 -4.04
CA LYS A 120 11.19 17.33 -4.51
C LYS A 120 11.80 18.31 -3.49
N ALA A 121 11.83 17.93 -2.20
CA ALA A 121 12.37 18.74 -1.11
C ALA A 121 13.86 18.46 -0.85
N ASP A 122 14.33 17.24 -1.09
CA ASP A 122 15.75 16.85 -1.01
C ASP A 122 16.14 15.97 -2.19
N ALA A 123 16.88 16.54 -3.14
CA ALA A 123 17.31 15.85 -4.35
C ALA A 123 18.27 14.67 -4.12
N LYS A 124 18.76 14.45 -2.88
CA LYS A 124 19.59 13.29 -2.51
C LYS A 124 18.78 12.18 -1.85
N LEU A 125 17.53 12.43 -1.49
CA LEU A 125 16.68 11.50 -0.78
C LEU A 125 15.74 10.79 -1.76
N PRO A 126 15.84 9.47 -1.96
CA PRO A 126 14.87 8.73 -2.76
C PRO A 126 13.44 8.94 -2.24
N ARG A 127 12.48 9.15 -3.14
CA ARG A 127 11.10 9.51 -2.81
C ARG A 127 10.42 8.47 -1.90
N LEU A 128 10.61 7.18 -2.16
CA LEU A 128 10.04 6.10 -1.33
C LEU A 128 10.65 6.06 0.09
N ILE A 129 11.89 6.50 0.27
CA ILE A 129 12.50 6.64 1.61
C ILE A 129 11.90 7.86 2.33
N GLU A 130 11.67 8.96 1.62
CA GLU A 130 11.00 10.13 2.18
C GLU A 130 9.60 9.80 2.72
N ILE A 131 8.81 9.01 1.98
CA ILE A 131 7.48 8.55 2.43
C ILE A 131 7.61 7.85 3.79
N ALA A 132 8.51 6.88 3.93
CA ALA A 132 8.72 6.17 5.19
C ALA A 132 9.14 7.09 6.34
N LEU A 133 10.00 8.08 6.07
CA LEU A 133 10.44 9.04 7.09
C LEU A 133 9.29 9.94 7.56
N LYS A 134 8.41 10.37 6.65
CA LYS A 134 7.21 11.13 6.99
C LYS A 134 6.23 10.30 7.82
N GLN A 135 5.96 9.06 7.40
CA GLN A 135 5.14 8.09 8.15
C GLN A 135 5.64 7.90 9.58
N ARG A 136 6.94 7.68 9.76
CA ARG A 136 7.53 7.58 11.11
C ARG A 136 7.37 8.85 11.93
N ARG A 137 7.62 10.01 11.32
CA ARG A 137 7.49 11.31 12.01
C ARG A 137 6.05 11.56 12.45
N PHE A 138 5.09 11.20 11.60
CA PHE A 138 3.68 11.32 11.95
C PHE A 138 3.30 10.35 13.07
N ASN A 139 3.59 9.07 12.90
CA ASN A 139 3.25 8.00 13.84
C ASN A 139 3.87 8.20 15.22
N ALA A 140 5.07 8.79 15.31
CA ALA A 140 5.74 9.10 16.57
C ALA A 140 5.00 10.11 17.46
N GLN A 141 3.98 10.82 16.94
CA GLN A 141 3.15 11.73 17.73
C GLN A 141 2.09 11.00 18.57
N PHE A 142 1.87 9.70 18.34
CA PHE A 142 0.81 8.92 18.98
C PHE A 142 1.39 7.72 19.72
N THR A 143 0.59 7.09 20.59
CA THR A 143 1.06 5.90 21.33
C THR A 143 1.35 4.71 20.43
N GLY A 144 0.75 4.66 19.23
CA GLY A 144 0.65 3.44 18.44
C GLY A 144 -0.14 2.37 19.20
N GLY A 145 0.09 1.11 18.83
CA GLY A 145 -0.52 -0.05 19.45
C GLY A 145 -0.75 -1.17 18.44
N PRO A 146 -1.38 -2.28 18.85
CA PRO A 146 -1.51 -3.45 17.99
C PRO A 146 -2.44 -3.26 16.78
N PHE A 147 -3.28 -2.21 16.79
CA PHE A 147 -4.16 -1.89 15.68
C PHE A 147 -3.54 -0.88 14.71
N ALA A 148 -2.40 -0.27 15.06
CA ALA A 148 -1.73 0.68 14.19
C ALA A 148 -0.89 -0.03 13.11
N GLY A 149 -0.94 0.47 11.89
CA GLY A 149 -0.12 -0.01 10.79
C GLY A 149 -0.76 0.21 9.42
N TYR A 150 -0.13 -0.38 8.42
CA TYR A 150 -0.44 -0.20 7.01
C TYR A 150 -0.73 -1.56 6.37
N SER A 151 -1.78 -1.62 5.56
CA SER A 151 -2.14 -2.80 4.78
C SER A 151 -2.38 -2.37 3.34
N ALA A 152 -1.38 -2.59 2.49
CA ALA A 152 -1.46 -2.27 1.07
C ALA A 152 -2.00 -3.48 0.28
N ASP A 153 -2.94 -3.22 -0.61
CA ASP A 153 -3.31 -4.10 -1.71
C ASP A 153 -3.05 -3.37 -3.03
N CYS A 154 -2.15 -3.91 -3.83
CA CYS A 154 -1.71 -3.28 -5.07
C CYS A 154 -2.22 -4.07 -6.26
N ASP A 155 -2.54 -3.40 -7.36
CA ASP A 155 -2.89 -4.05 -8.61
C ASP A 155 -2.61 -3.18 -9.82
N PHE A 156 -2.68 -3.77 -11.01
CA PHE A 156 -2.72 -3.04 -12.27
C PHE A 156 -4.16 -2.64 -12.57
N LEU A 157 -4.51 -1.39 -12.27
CA LEU A 157 -5.85 -0.86 -12.48
C LEU A 157 -5.98 -0.22 -13.87
N PRO A 158 -7.15 -0.32 -14.52
CA PRO A 158 -7.41 0.39 -15.78
C PRO A 158 -7.25 1.91 -15.61
N SER A 159 -6.57 2.55 -16.54
CA SER A 159 -6.41 4.00 -16.64
C SER A 159 -6.47 4.42 -18.11
N GLY A 160 -7.66 4.73 -18.59
CA GLY A 160 -7.90 4.96 -20.02
C GLY A 160 -7.66 3.67 -20.81
N ASN A 161 -6.74 3.73 -21.79
CA ASN A 161 -6.35 2.57 -22.59
C ASN A 161 -5.13 1.82 -22.02
N ASP A 162 -4.59 2.29 -20.89
CA ASP A 162 -3.41 1.71 -20.25
C ASP A 162 -3.78 1.07 -18.90
N GLN A 163 -2.87 0.28 -18.34
CA GLN A 163 -2.93 -0.16 -16.95
C GLN A 163 -1.87 0.57 -16.13
N ILE A 164 -2.22 0.98 -14.91
CA ILE A 164 -1.30 1.61 -13.97
C ILE A 164 -1.18 0.77 -12.70
N TYR A 165 0.04 0.59 -12.23
CA TYR A 165 0.26 -0.03 -10.93
C TYR A 165 -0.19 0.94 -9.84
N THR A 166 -1.26 0.58 -9.13
CA THR A 166 -1.86 1.39 -8.07
C THR A 166 -1.95 0.57 -6.81
N CYS A 167 -1.59 1.17 -5.68
CA CYS A 167 -1.71 0.58 -4.37
C CYS A 167 -2.80 1.29 -3.57
N LEU A 168 -3.75 0.50 -3.09
CA LEU A 168 -4.87 0.89 -2.26
C LEU A 168 -4.80 0.15 -0.93
N GLY A 169 -5.73 0.42 -0.02
CA GLY A 169 -5.84 -0.32 1.22
C GLY A 169 -5.97 0.57 2.44
N THR A 170 -5.60 0.02 3.60
CA THR A 170 -5.92 0.61 4.90
C THR A 170 -4.69 1.17 5.59
N ARG A 171 -4.83 2.40 6.08
CA ARG A 171 -3.89 3.05 7.01
C ARG A 171 -4.61 3.21 8.33
N THR A 172 -4.05 2.63 9.40
CA THR A 172 -4.65 2.67 10.74
C THR A 172 -3.68 3.29 11.73
N TYR A 173 -4.18 4.26 12.49
CA TYR A 173 -3.43 5.00 13.51
C TYR A 173 -4.07 4.78 14.86
N GLN A 174 -3.25 4.67 15.91
CA GLN A 174 -3.74 4.45 17.27
C GLN A 174 -3.12 5.44 18.25
N ASN A 175 -3.97 6.02 19.09
CA ASN A 175 -3.58 6.84 20.21
C ASN A 175 -4.40 6.44 21.46
N LYS A 176 -3.77 5.74 22.40
CA LYS A 176 -4.40 5.10 23.56
C LYS A 176 -5.52 4.15 23.12
N ASP A 177 -6.74 4.38 23.60
CA ASP A 177 -7.97 3.68 23.29
C ASP A 177 -8.56 4.08 21.94
N ARG A 178 -8.03 5.10 21.27
CA ARG A 178 -8.58 5.64 20.03
C ARG A 178 -7.88 5.07 18.80
N VAL A 179 -8.67 4.63 17.82
CA VAL A 179 -8.19 4.11 16.53
C VAL A 179 -8.89 4.83 15.39
N CYS A 180 -8.10 5.36 14.46
CA CYS A 180 -8.60 6.09 13.30
C CYS A 180 -8.00 5.45 12.06
N SER A 181 -8.84 5.08 11.09
CA SER A 181 -8.39 4.46 9.85
C SER A 181 -8.95 5.16 8.63
N VAL A 182 -8.19 5.08 7.55
CA VAL A 182 -8.63 5.43 6.21
C VAL A 182 -8.35 4.25 5.31
N THR A 183 -9.38 3.82 4.60
CA THR A 183 -9.32 2.76 3.62
C THR A 183 -9.63 3.35 2.26
N THR A 184 -8.76 3.11 1.29
CA THR A 184 -9.06 3.34 -0.12
C THR A 184 -9.27 1.99 -0.80
N ASP A 185 -10.26 1.91 -1.68
CA ASP A 185 -10.55 0.72 -2.49
C ASP A 185 -11.01 1.15 -3.89
N PHE A 186 -10.95 0.24 -4.85
CA PHE A 186 -11.40 0.45 -6.22
C PHE A 186 -12.43 -0.60 -6.59
N ALA A 187 -13.65 -0.14 -6.83
CA ALA A 187 -14.74 -0.96 -7.31
C ALA A 187 -15.53 -0.20 -8.37
N THR A 188 -16.26 -0.92 -9.22
CA THR A 188 -17.19 -0.31 -10.20
C THR A 188 -16.59 0.87 -11.00
N ASN A 189 -15.30 0.77 -11.34
CA ASN A 189 -14.53 1.80 -12.06
C ASN A 189 -14.40 3.16 -11.35
N ALA A 190 -14.44 3.18 -10.02
CA ALA A 190 -14.25 4.37 -9.20
C ALA A 190 -13.37 4.08 -7.98
N LEU A 191 -12.64 5.10 -7.53
CA LEU A 191 -11.91 5.07 -6.26
C LEU A 191 -12.87 5.46 -5.13
N TYR A 192 -12.91 4.64 -4.10
CA TYR A 192 -13.68 4.86 -2.90
C TYR A 192 -12.77 5.13 -1.72
N THR A 193 -13.17 6.05 -0.85
CA THR A 193 -12.50 6.32 0.42
C THR A 193 -13.49 6.17 1.55
N THR A 194 -13.11 5.37 2.55
CA THR A 194 -13.84 5.23 3.81
C THR A 194 -12.94 5.67 4.95
N GLN A 195 -13.42 6.57 5.81
CA GLN A 195 -12.76 6.91 7.07
C GLN A 195 -13.54 6.28 8.22
N THR A 196 -12.83 5.74 9.19
CA THR A 196 -13.45 5.07 10.33
C THR A 196 -12.82 5.55 11.64
N VAL A 197 -13.69 5.73 12.62
CA VAL A 197 -13.33 6.04 14.01
C VAL A 197 -13.75 4.87 14.87
N ALA A 198 -12.83 4.32 15.63
CA ALA A 198 -13.04 3.19 16.52
C ALA A 198 -12.41 3.42 17.89
N GLU A 199 -12.88 2.66 18.85
CA GLU A 199 -12.33 2.58 20.19
C GLU A 199 -11.90 1.15 20.51
N VAL A 200 -10.81 1.01 21.25
CA VAL A 200 -10.34 -0.26 21.78
C VAL A 200 -11.10 -0.57 23.06
N ALA A 201 -11.91 -1.63 23.03
CA ALA A 201 -12.62 -2.17 24.17
C ALA A 201 -12.42 -3.70 24.21
N ASP A 202 -11.97 -4.24 25.34
CA ASP A 202 -11.70 -5.68 25.52
C ASP A 202 -10.81 -6.29 24.41
N ASP A 203 -9.71 -5.60 24.08
CA ASP A 203 -8.78 -5.95 22.99
C ASP A 203 -9.44 -6.12 21.61
N LYS A 204 -10.57 -5.45 21.40
CA LYS A 204 -11.32 -5.42 20.14
C LYS A 204 -11.61 -3.99 19.71
N LEU A 205 -11.69 -3.78 18.40
CA LEU A 205 -12.16 -2.53 17.84
C LEU A 205 -13.69 -2.48 17.88
N LYS A 206 -14.20 -1.40 18.43
CA LYS A 206 -15.60 -1.01 18.33
C LYS A 206 -15.69 0.24 17.47
N THR A 207 -16.27 0.12 16.28
CA THR A 207 -16.54 1.29 15.44
C THR A 207 -17.52 2.22 16.14
N VAL A 208 -17.17 3.50 16.23
CA VAL A 208 -18.03 4.56 16.78
C VAL A 208 -18.54 5.51 15.71
N ALA A 209 -17.81 5.68 14.61
CA ALA A 209 -18.27 6.44 13.45
C ALA A 209 -17.61 5.98 12.15
N THR A 210 -18.29 6.19 11.03
CA THR A 210 -17.77 5.96 9.67
C THR A 210 -18.29 7.03 8.71
N CYS A 211 -17.54 7.34 7.66
CA CYS A 211 -17.99 8.09 6.50
C CYS A 211 -17.27 7.57 5.26
N GLY A 212 -17.86 7.77 4.08
CA GLY A 212 -17.27 7.31 2.83
C GLY A 212 -18.30 7.09 1.75
N ASP A 213 -17.83 6.89 0.53
CA ASP A 213 -18.68 6.79 -0.66
C ASP A 213 -19.21 5.36 -0.92
N GLU A 214 -19.00 4.45 0.04
CA GLU A 214 -19.40 3.03 -0.02
C GLU A 214 -20.35 2.61 1.09
N ASN A 215 -20.98 1.44 0.90
CA ASN A 215 -21.74 0.72 1.93
C ASN A 215 -22.91 1.52 2.52
N GLY A 216 -23.49 2.43 1.74
CA GLY A 216 -24.60 3.30 2.17
C GLY A 216 -24.17 4.43 3.11
N ASN A 217 -22.87 4.69 3.23
CA ASN A 217 -22.36 5.83 3.97
C ASN A 217 -22.51 7.13 3.16
N SER A 218 -22.52 8.25 3.88
CA SER A 218 -22.40 9.56 3.27
C SER A 218 -20.92 9.91 3.07
N PRO A 219 -20.56 10.64 2.00
CA PRO A 219 -19.20 11.13 1.81
C PRO A 219 -18.65 11.82 3.06
N CYS A 220 -17.35 11.72 3.29
CA CYS A 220 -16.73 12.30 4.47
C CYS A 220 -16.78 13.84 4.47
N PRO A 221 -17.07 14.49 5.62
CA PRO A 221 -16.96 15.93 5.75
C PRO A 221 -15.57 16.44 5.35
N ASP A 222 -15.52 17.56 4.64
CA ASP A 222 -14.29 18.15 4.07
C ASP A 222 -14.05 19.60 4.57
N GLY A 223 -14.67 19.95 5.69
CA GLY A 223 -14.52 21.27 6.32
C GLY A 223 -15.46 22.35 5.77
N GLN A 224 -16.32 22.00 4.82
CA GLN A 224 -17.49 22.81 4.45
C GLN A 224 -18.78 22.13 4.93
N PRO A 225 -19.67 22.84 5.65
CA PRO A 225 -20.96 22.27 6.05
C PRO A 225 -21.78 21.89 4.82
N SER A 226 -22.18 20.63 4.75
CA SER A 226 -23.00 20.09 3.66
C SER A 226 -23.99 19.07 4.24
N ALA A 227 -25.22 19.05 3.73
CA ALA A 227 -26.25 18.13 4.19
C ALA A 227 -26.01 16.67 3.73
N ASP A 228 -25.22 16.53 2.67
CA ASP A 228 -24.89 15.30 1.95
C ASP A 228 -23.55 14.69 2.38
N ARG A 229 -22.68 15.44 3.07
CA ARG A 229 -21.39 14.97 3.58
C ARG A 229 -21.41 14.88 5.11
N ARG A 230 -21.45 13.66 5.65
CA ARG A 230 -21.65 13.48 7.09
C ARG A 230 -21.09 12.19 7.65
N TRP A 231 -20.75 12.21 8.93
CA TRP A 231 -20.44 11.01 9.70
C TRP A 231 -21.71 10.21 10.01
N THR A 232 -21.66 8.90 9.78
CA THR A 232 -22.59 7.92 10.34
C THR A 232 -22.11 7.54 11.74
N LEU A 233 -22.80 8.03 12.77
CA LEU A 233 -22.52 7.70 14.17
C LEU A 233 -23.12 6.33 14.53
N GLN A 234 -22.39 5.55 15.34
CA GLN A 234 -22.81 4.23 15.81
C GLN A 234 -23.30 3.31 14.67
N PRO A 235 -22.47 3.06 13.66
CA PRO A 235 -22.89 2.23 12.54
C PRO A 235 -23.19 0.79 12.99
N ALA A 236 -23.95 0.06 12.18
CA ALA A 236 -24.28 -1.34 12.45
C ALA A 236 -23.00 -2.16 12.68
N ALA A 237 -23.09 -3.22 13.49
CA ALA A 237 -21.94 -4.06 13.86
C ALA A 237 -21.24 -4.77 12.68
N THR A 238 -21.78 -4.70 11.47
CA THR A 238 -21.15 -5.16 10.23
C THR A 238 -20.18 -4.14 9.62
N ALA A 239 -20.23 -2.88 10.04
CA ALA A 239 -19.32 -1.80 9.65
C ALA A 239 -18.08 -1.73 10.56
N ASN A 240 -17.54 -2.90 10.92
CA ASN A 240 -16.38 -2.96 11.81
C ASN A 240 -15.17 -2.32 11.15
N ALA A 241 -14.43 -1.55 11.93
CA ALA A 241 -13.17 -0.96 11.52
C ALA A 241 -12.22 -2.06 11.03
N SER A 242 -11.65 -1.85 9.85
CA SER A 242 -10.57 -2.70 9.35
C SER A 242 -9.38 -2.58 10.30
N GLY A 243 -9.09 -3.69 10.98
CA GLY A 243 -7.99 -3.79 11.92
C GLY A 243 -8.05 -5.12 12.65
N THR A 244 -7.06 -5.97 12.39
CA THR A 244 -6.83 -7.19 13.17
C THR A 244 -5.79 -6.87 14.25
N ASN A 245 -5.86 -7.53 15.40
CA ASN A 245 -4.80 -7.47 16.44
C ASN A 245 -3.53 -8.25 16.00
N THR A 246 -3.27 -8.31 14.69
CA THR A 246 -2.08 -8.93 14.12
C THR A 246 -1.10 -7.83 13.76
N PRO A 247 0.21 -8.02 14.00
CA PRO A 247 1.19 -7.00 13.66
C PRO A 247 1.15 -6.64 12.17
N SER A 248 0.78 -5.40 11.87
CA SER A 248 0.90 -4.80 10.55
C SER A 248 2.24 -4.07 10.40
N PRO A 249 2.75 -3.93 9.17
CA PRO A 249 3.88 -3.03 8.89
C PRO A 249 3.63 -1.64 9.48
N LYS A 250 4.67 -1.04 10.08
CA LYS A 250 4.61 0.31 10.68
C LYS A 250 4.81 1.45 9.68
N ILE A 251 5.24 1.10 8.47
CA ILE A 251 5.48 1.98 7.33
C ILE A 251 5.17 1.20 6.04
N SER A 252 4.82 1.91 4.98
CA SER A 252 4.55 1.36 3.65
C SER A 252 4.99 2.34 2.56
N ALA A 253 5.79 1.87 1.60
CA ALA A 253 6.14 2.64 0.40
C ALA A 253 4.96 2.72 -0.59
N ASP A 254 4.02 1.78 -0.46
CA ASP A 254 2.92 1.57 -1.38
C ASP A 254 1.70 2.44 -1.03
N LEU A 255 1.57 2.87 0.23
CA LEU A 255 0.49 3.75 0.67
C LEU A 255 1.01 5.17 0.88
N GLY A 256 0.53 6.09 0.04
CA GLY A 256 0.95 7.48 0.01
C GLY A 256 0.61 8.30 1.27
N GLU A 257 1.06 9.56 1.24
CA GLU A 257 0.90 10.55 2.29
C GLU A 257 -0.54 11.06 2.38
N ASP A 258 -1.18 10.90 3.53
CA ASP A 258 -2.41 11.62 3.91
C ASP A 258 -2.46 11.87 5.43
N GLU A 259 -1.27 11.90 6.01
CA GLU A 259 -1.07 11.84 7.46
C GLU A 259 -1.34 13.18 8.14
N ASP A 260 -1.12 14.29 7.43
CA ASP A 260 -1.39 15.62 7.97
C ASP A 260 -2.81 16.13 7.69
N SER A 261 -3.76 15.24 7.40
CA SER A 261 -5.15 15.63 7.26
C SER A 261 -5.73 16.13 8.61
N PRO A 262 -6.39 17.31 8.64
CA PRO A 262 -6.91 17.88 9.89
C PRO A 262 -7.87 16.95 10.66
N TRP A 263 -8.67 16.15 9.93
CA TRP A 263 -9.60 15.19 10.51
C TRP A 263 -8.88 14.10 11.31
N LEU A 264 -7.74 13.59 10.81
CA LEU A 264 -7.03 12.48 11.43
C LEU A 264 -6.45 12.90 12.78
N ARG A 265 -5.89 14.11 12.86
CA ARG A 265 -5.42 14.69 14.12
C ARG A 265 -6.56 14.90 15.11
N ALA A 266 -7.69 15.45 14.65
CA ALA A 266 -8.87 15.61 15.49
C ALA A 266 -9.39 14.26 16.00
N CYS A 267 -9.47 13.26 15.11
CA CYS A 267 -9.88 11.91 15.44
C CYS A 267 -9.02 11.27 16.52
N LEU A 268 -7.70 11.42 16.45
CA LEU A 268 -6.75 10.77 17.37
C LEU A 268 -6.60 11.48 18.72
N ILE A 269 -6.91 12.77 18.81
CA ILE A 269 -6.61 13.58 20.01
C ILE A 269 -7.89 14.05 20.73
N ASP A 270 -8.98 14.30 20.00
CA ASP A 270 -10.24 14.79 20.56
C ASP A 270 -11.24 13.63 20.75
N LYS A 271 -11.49 13.27 22.02
CA LYS A 271 -12.48 12.23 22.36
C LYS A 271 -13.91 12.59 21.96
N SER A 272 -14.22 13.87 21.74
CA SER A 272 -15.53 14.32 21.25
C SER A 272 -15.68 14.23 19.74
N TYR A 273 -14.63 13.82 19.02
CA TYR A 273 -14.69 13.61 17.57
C TYR A 273 -15.39 12.29 17.20
N PRO A 274 -16.07 12.19 16.05
CA PRO A 274 -16.60 13.33 15.29
C PRO A 274 -17.71 14.05 16.07
N LEU A 275 -17.90 15.35 15.82
CA LEU A 275 -18.89 16.16 16.55
C LEU A 275 -20.31 15.59 16.41
N ALA A 276 -21.17 15.93 17.37
CA ALA A 276 -22.59 15.56 17.33
C ALA A 276 -23.34 16.17 16.12
N ASP A 277 -22.83 17.27 15.54
CA ASP A 277 -23.22 17.73 14.21
C ASP A 277 -22.36 16.99 13.16
N PRO A 278 -22.93 15.99 12.47
CA PRO A 278 -22.16 15.13 11.60
C PRO A 278 -21.75 15.82 10.29
N ALA A 279 -22.29 17.02 9.99
CA ALA A 279 -21.95 17.84 8.82
C ALA A 279 -20.73 18.77 9.05
N SER A 280 -20.23 18.86 10.28
CA SER A 280 -18.98 19.54 10.58
C SER A 280 -17.84 18.52 10.65
N ASP A 281 -16.75 18.77 9.95
CA ASP A 281 -15.56 17.92 10.02
C ASP A 281 -14.79 18.07 11.34
N GLY A 282 -15.27 18.93 12.26
CA GLY A 282 -14.70 19.16 13.59
C GLY A 282 -13.23 19.61 13.61
N SER A 283 -12.66 19.91 12.45
CA SER A 283 -11.22 20.18 12.31
C SER A 283 -10.85 21.63 12.62
N ARG A 284 -11.87 22.50 12.73
CA ARG A 284 -11.76 23.88 13.21
C ARG A 284 -12.37 23.97 14.61
N LYS A 285 -11.52 23.87 15.64
CA LYS A 285 -11.76 24.52 16.94
C LYS A 285 -10.90 25.76 17.01
#